data_AF-A0A961J421-F1
#
_entry.id   AF-A0A961J421-F1
#
_cell.length_a   1.000
_cell.length_b   1.000
_cell.length_c   1.000
_cell.angle_alpha   90.00
_cell.angle_beta   90.00
_cell.angle_gamma   90.00
#
_symmetry.space_group_name_H-M   'P 1'
#
loop_
_entity.id
_entity.type
_entity.pdbx_description
1 polymer ?
#
loop_
_entity_poly.entity_id
_entity_poly.type
_entity_poly.pdbx_seq_one_letter_code
_entity_poly.pdbx_strand_id
1 'polypeptide(L)'
;MPHFRPLVRFDLTRSPGALPLAGGAGWFCELEALSRDAPPVVVPVDEAPQAVLDRLTAPRPPIAGLAMDRPQIMGILNVTPDSFSDGGRFDAAETAHAHAAAMVAAGTGMLDIGGESTRPGAA
;
A
#
# COMPACT_ATOMS: atom_id res chain seq x y z
N MET A 1 -23.12 11.81 -4.33
CA MET A 1 -22.39 12.29 -3.14
C MET A 1 -20.98 12.66 -3.54
N PRO A 2 -20.43 13.77 -3.03
CA PRO A 2 -19.03 14.11 -3.24
C PRO A 2 -18.12 13.04 -2.64
N HIS A 3 -16.96 12.83 -3.26
CA HIS A 3 -15.86 12.05 -2.69
C HIS A 3 -14.96 12.98 -1.89
N PHE A 4 -14.48 12.57 -0.72
CA PHE A 4 -13.61 13.40 0.10
C PHE A 4 -12.19 12.84 0.13
N ARG A 5 -11.22 13.69 -0.14
CA ARG A 5 -9.79 13.37 -0.05
C ARG A 5 -9.17 14.21 1.07
N PRO A 6 -8.59 13.62 2.13
CA PRO A 6 -7.93 14.39 3.18
C PRO A 6 -6.68 15.08 2.64
N LEU A 7 -6.46 16.32 3.07
CA LEU A 7 -5.20 17.05 2.84
C LEU A 7 -4.21 16.67 3.93
N VAL A 8 -3.47 15.59 3.67
CA VAL A 8 -2.61 14.93 4.67
C VAL A 8 -1.32 15.71 4.90
N ARG A 9 -0.95 15.86 6.16
CA ARG A 9 0.31 16.43 6.64
C ARG A 9 1.03 15.44 7.53
N PHE A 10 2.36 15.58 7.62
CA PHE A 10 3.26 14.67 8.35
C PHE A 10 4.24 15.42 9.28
N ASP A 11 4.03 16.73 9.42
CA ASP A 11 4.75 17.57 10.36
C ASP A 11 4.46 17.18 11.81
N LEU A 12 5.42 17.49 12.69
CA LEU A 12 5.39 17.12 14.11
C LEU A 12 4.34 17.92 14.90
N THR A 13 4.03 19.14 14.46
CA THR A 13 3.14 20.06 15.16
C THR A 13 1.73 19.95 14.59
N ARG A 14 0.83 19.30 15.32
CA ARG A 14 -0.57 19.14 14.90
C ARG A 14 -1.40 20.36 15.30
N SER A 15 -2.18 20.88 14.36
CA SER A 15 -3.20 21.89 14.69
C SER A 15 -4.24 21.32 15.66
N PRO A 16 -4.81 22.14 16.57
CA PRO A 16 -5.96 21.74 17.37
C PRO A 16 -7.10 21.25 16.48
N GLY A 17 -7.70 20.10 16.81
CA GLY A 17 -8.77 19.49 16.01
C GLY A 17 -8.30 18.66 14.81
N ALA A 18 -6.98 18.52 14.59
CA ALA A 18 -6.46 17.61 13.58
C ALA A 18 -6.87 16.16 13.85
N LEU A 19 -7.32 15.47 12.79
CA LEU A 19 -7.67 14.06 12.84
C LEU A 19 -6.53 13.18 12.30
N PRO A 20 -6.26 12.01 12.90
CA PRO A 20 -5.25 11.10 12.38
C PRO A 20 -5.74 10.41 11.10
N LEU A 21 -4.86 10.16 10.15
CA LEU A 21 -5.18 9.34 8.99
C LEU A 21 -4.93 7.87 9.31
N ALA A 22 -6.00 7.09 9.32
CA ALA A 22 -6.00 5.63 9.48
C ALA A 22 -5.18 5.12 10.67
N GLY A 23 -5.20 5.85 11.79
CA GLY A 23 -4.41 5.55 12.98
C GLY A 23 -2.88 5.73 12.85
N GLY A 24 -2.40 6.26 11.74
CA GLY A 24 -0.97 6.42 11.45
C GLY A 24 -0.36 7.77 11.85
N ALA A 25 0.85 8.03 11.34
CA ALA A 25 1.59 9.26 11.61
C ALA A 25 1.01 10.50 10.91
N GLY A 26 0.40 10.31 9.73
CA GLY A 26 -0.24 11.37 8.97
C GLY A 26 -1.51 11.90 9.64
N TRP A 27 -1.82 13.16 9.43
CA TRP A 27 -2.98 13.83 10.01
C TRP A 27 -3.54 14.89 9.06
N PHE A 28 -4.79 15.33 9.26
CA PHE A 28 -5.45 16.32 8.41
C PHE A 28 -6.43 17.19 9.22
N CYS A 29 -6.63 18.43 8.77
CA CYS A 29 -7.65 19.35 9.30
C CYS A 29 -8.69 19.72 8.23
N GLU A 30 -8.40 19.40 6.97
CA GLU A 30 -9.15 19.81 5.80
C GLU A 30 -9.23 18.65 4.82
N LEU A 31 -10.28 18.64 4.01
CA LEU A 31 -10.53 17.66 2.97
C LEU A 31 -10.93 18.39 1.68
N GLU A 32 -10.51 17.87 0.54
CA GLU A 32 -11.09 18.26 -0.74
C GLU A 32 -12.38 17.47 -0.97
N ALA A 33 -13.50 18.17 -1.11
CA ALA A 33 -14.75 17.65 -1.63
C ALA A 33 -14.69 17.65 -3.17
N LEU A 34 -14.63 16.46 -3.75
CA LEU A 34 -14.56 16.21 -5.18
C LEU A 34 -15.96 15.86 -5.73
N SER A 35 -16.33 16.52 -6.82
CA SER A 35 -17.53 16.21 -7.60
C SER A 35 -17.18 16.09 -9.08
N ARG A 36 -18.06 15.50 -9.90
CA ARG A 36 -17.80 15.33 -11.34
C ARG A 36 -17.92 16.65 -12.12
N ASP A 37 -18.86 17.50 -11.72
CA ASP A 37 -19.32 18.62 -12.53
C ASP A 37 -18.96 19.99 -11.92
N ALA A 38 -18.17 20.00 -10.83
CA ALA A 38 -17.67 21.23 -10.22
C ALA A 38 -16.22 21.08 -9.77
N PRO A 39 -15.46 22.19 -9.72
CA PRO A 39 -14.10 22.19 -9.18
C PRO A 39 -14.04 21.63 -7.74
N PRO A 40 -12.91 21.01 -7.34
CA PRO A 40 -12.66 20.65 -5.96
C PRO A 40 -12.82 21.84 -5.02
N VAL A 41 -13.48 21.63 -3.88
CA VAL A 41 -13.59 22.63 -2.82
C VAL A 41 -12.94 22.08 -1.57
N VAL A 42 -12.07 22.86 -0.93
CA VAL A 42 -11.49 22.51 0.37
C VAL A 42 -12.51 22.84 1.45
N VAL A 43 -12.81 21.87 2.29
CA VAL A 43 -13.70 22.00 3.44
C VAL A 43 -12.96 21.59 4.72
N PRO A 44 -13.21 22.24 5.86
CA PRO A 44 -12.67 21.82 7.15
C PRO A 44 -13.31 20.49 7.60
N VAL A 45 -12.65 19.80 8.53
CA VAL A 45 -13.10 18.48 9.05
C VAL A 45 -14.50 18.52 9.69
N ASP A 46 -14.89 19.63 10.30
CA ASP A 46 -16.20 19.82 10.95
C ASP A 46 -17.37 19.97 9.96
N GLU A 47 -17.08 20.34 8.72
CA GLU A 47 -18.05 20.38 7.63
C GLU A 47 -18.17 19.05 6.86
N ALA A 48 -17.26 18.10 7.09
CA ALA A 48 -17.30 16.80 6.44
C ALA A 48 -18.28 15.83 7.13
N PRO A 49 -18.95 14.93 6.37
CA PRO A 49 -19.85 13.96 6.97
C PRO A 49 -19.12 13.04 7.96
N GLN A 50 -19.68 12.83 9.15
CA GLN A 50 -19.05 11.99 10.20
C GLN A 50 -18.67 10.59 9.69
N ALA A 51 -19.53 9.94 8.92
CA ALA A 51 -19.24 8.63 8.35
C ALA A 51 -18.02 8.61 7.40
N VAL A 52 -17.66 9.74 6.81
CA VAL A 52 -16.42 9.88 6.02
C VAL A 52 -15.22 9.99 6.95
N LEU A 53 -15.31 10.83 7.98
CA LEU A 53 -14.26 10.99 8.99
C LEU A 53 -13.97 9.66 9.69
N ASP A 54 -15.00 8.90 10.06
CA ASP A 54 -14.85 7.58 10.70
C ASP A 54 -14.04 6.63 9.82
N ARG A 55 -14.32 6.60 8.51
CA ARG A 55 -13.57 5.75 7.55
C ARG A 55 -12.13 6.21 7.34
N LEU A 56 -11.90 7.52 7.31
CA LEU A 56 -10.56 8.09 7.12
C LEU A 56 -9.68 7.95 8.36
N THR A 57 -10.28 7.96 9.55
CA THR A 57 -9.56 7.93 10.83
C THR A 57 -9.40 6.52 11.40
N ALA A 58 -10.29 5.59 11.05
CA ALA A 58 -10.23 4.20 11.51
C ALA A 58 -8.88 3.53 11.15
N PRO A 59 -8.23 2.84 12.11
CA PRO A 59 -7.05 2.03 11.82
C PRO A 59 -7.32 1.04 10.69
N ARG A 60 -6.33 0.82 9.80
CA ARG A 60 -6.48 -0.17 8.74
C ARG A 60 -6.50 -1.58 9.34
N PRO A 61 -7.53 -2.40 9.07
CA PRO A 61 -7.52 -3.78 9.51
C PRO A 61 -6.38 -4.54 8.83
N PRO A 62 -5.85 -5.59 9.47
CA PRO A 62 -4.87 -6.45 8.83
C PRO A 62 -5.46 -7.13 7.59
N ILE A 63 -4.64 -7.31 6.56
CA ILE A 63 -5.01 -8.03 5.33
C ILE A 63 -4.30 -9.37 5.37
N ALA A 64 -5.05 -10.48 5.38
CA ALA A 64 -4.48 -11.82 5.45
C ALA A 64 -3.46 -12.01 6.61
N GLY A 65 -3.70 -11.35 7.75
CA GLY A 65 -2.80 -11.38 8.91
C GLY A 65 -1.63 -10.38 8.85
N LEU A 66 -1.43 -9.69 7.73
CA LEU A 66 -0.42 -8.64 7.60
C LEU A 66 -0.93 -7.34 8.21
N ALA A 67 -0.19 -6.79 9.19
CA ALA A 67 -0.50 -5.50 9.78
C ALA A 67 -0.38 -4.36 8.76
N MET A 68 -1.35 -3.45 8.73
CA MET A 68 -1.43 -2.34 7.76
C MET A 68 -1.21 -0.97 8.44
N ASP A 69 -0.50 -0.96 9.56
CA ASP A 69 -0.17 0.20 10.39
C ASP A 69 1.13 0.90 9.97
N ARG A 70 1.92 0.27 9.09
CA ARG A 70 3.16 0.78 8.54
C ARG A 70 3.36 0.31 7.08
N PRO A 71 4.27 0.93 6.31
CA PRO A 71 4.71 0.39 5.05
C PRO A 71 5.25 -1.04 5.22
N GLN A 72 4.83 -1.94 4.34
CA GLN A 72 5.28 -3.33 4.30
C GLN A 72 6.15 -3.55 3.08
N ILE A 73 7.17 -4.41 3.19
CA ILE A 73 8.03 -4.77 2.06
C ILE A 73 7.47 -6.01 1.36
N MET A 74 7.24 -5.88 0.05
CA MET A 74 6.87 -6.96 -0.85
C MET A 74 8.10 -7.41 -1.63
N GLY A 75 8.51 -8.67 -1.43
CA GLY A 75 9.57 -9.29 -2.21
C GLY A 75 9.03 -9.80 -3.54
N ILE A 76 9.65 -9.43 -4.65
CA ILE A 76 9.26 -9.93 -5.99
C ILE A 76 10.06 -11.21 -6.28
N LEU A 77 9.37 -12.32 -6.51
CA LEU A 77 9.94 -13.62 -6.84
C LEU A 77 9.44 -14.07 -8.22
N ASN A 78 10.22 -13.76 -9.25
CA ASN A 78 9.95 -14.25 -10.60
C ASN A 78 10.47 -15.68 -10.75
N VAL A 79 9.60 -16.59 -11.17
CA VAL A 79 9.85 -18.02 -11.37
C VAL A 79 9.65 -18.34 -12.85
N THR A 80 10.49 -17.76 -13.71
CA THR A 80 10.44 -17.97 -15.17
C THR A 80 11.61 -18.84 -15.64
N PRO A 81 11.45 -19.69 -16.68
CA PRO A 81 12.48 -20.62 -17.14
C PRO A 81 13.74 -19.97 -17.75
N ASP A 82 13.68 -18.67 -18.04
CA ASP A 82 14.66 -17.88 -18.78
C ASP A 82 15.67 -17.13 -17.89
N SER A 83 15.90 -17.59 -16.64
CA SER A 83 17.00 -17.11 -15.82
C SER A 83 18.34 -17.64 -16.32
N PHE A 84 19.14 -16.74 -16.87
CA PHE A 84 20.29 -16.95 -17.77
C PHE A 84 21.56 -17.60 -17.17
N SER A 85 21.53 -18.29 -16.02
CA SER A 85 22.79 -18.69 -15.34
C SER A 85 23.17 -20.18 -15.34
N ASP A 86 22.27 -21.18 -15.32
CA ASP A 86 22.69 -22.53 -14.85
C ASP A 86 22.23 -23.75 -15.67
N GLY A 87 21.90 -23.59 -16.96
CA GLY A 87 21.83 -24.72 -17.89
C GLY A 87 20.84 -25.85 -17.55
N GLY A 88 19.66 -25.51 -16.98
CA GLY A 88 18.49 -26.40 -16.96
C GLY A 88 18.65 -27.75 -16.24
N ARG A 89 19.61 -27.89 -15.30
CA ARG A 89 19.83 -29.15 -14.56
C ARG A 89 19.34 -29.14 -13.10
N PHE A 90 18.78 -28.02 -12.63
CA PHE A 90 18.16 -27.82 -11.32
C PHE A 90 16.88 -26.96 -11.41
N ASP A 91 16.05 -27.28 -12.40
CA ASP A 91 14.79 -26.58 -12.68
C ASP A 91 13.78 -26.73 -11.54
N ALA A 92 13.04 -25.64 -11.29
CA ALA A 92 11.71 -25.60 -10.65
C ALA A 92 11.62 -25.75 -9.10
N ALA A 93 10.78 -24.90 -8.51
CA ALA A 93 10.33 -24.87 -7.11
C ALA A 93 11.40 -24.70 -6.01
N GLU A 94 12.42 -25.53 -5.93
CA GLU A 94 13.36 -25.55 -4.78
C GLU A 94 14.23 -24.28 -4.70
N THR A 95 14.75 -23.80 -5.84
CA THR A 95 15.50 -22.54 -5.89
C THR A 95 14.61 -21.35 -5.55
N ALA A 96 13.37 -21.34 -6.05
CA ALA A 96 12.39 -20.31 -5.73
C ALA A 96 12.03 -20.32 -4.24
N HIS A 97 11.89 -21.51 -3.65
CA HIS A 97 11.68 -21.69 -2.22
C HIS A 97 12.87 -21.18 -1.39
N ALA A 98 14.11 -21.56 -1.74
CA ALA A 98 15.30 -21.08 -1.06
C ALA A 98 15.40 -19.54 -1.12
N HIS A 99 15.08 -18.94 -2.26
CA HIS A 99 15.07 -17.49 -2.43
C HIS A 99 13.95 -16.83 -1.62
N ALA A 100 12.74 -17.40 -1.63
CA ALA A 100 11.62 -16.95 -0.79
C ALA A 100 11.99 -16.98 0.70
N ALA A 101 12.62 -18.06 1.17
CA ALA A 101 13.08 -18.20 2.54
C ALA A 101 14.13 -17.13 2.89
N ALA A 102 15.06 -16.84 1.99
CA ALA A 102 16.04 -15.77 2.18
C ALA A 102 15.37 -14.38 2.26
N MET A 103 14.37 -14.10 1.42
CA MET A 103 13.59 -12.86 1.47
C MET A 103 12.84 -12.70 2.80
N VAL A 104 12.18 -13.76 3.26
CA VAL A 104 11.49 -13.77 4.55
C VAL A 104 12.46 -13.52 5.70
N ALA A 105 13.63 -14.18 5.68
CA ALA A 105 14.69 -13.95 6.67
C ALA A 105 15.23 -12.51 6.63
N ALA A 106 15.22 -11.86 5.47
CA ALA A 106 15.57 -10.45 5.30
C ALA A 106 14.45 -9.48 5.74
N GLY A 107 13.28 -9.98 6.12
CA GLY A 107 12.17 -9.19 6.68
C GLY A 107 11.10 -8.77 5.67
N THR A 108 10.93 -9.49 4.55
CA THR A 108 9.76 -9.26 3.69
C THR A 108 8.47 -9.64 4.42
N GLY A 109 7.46 -8.77 4.32
CA GLY A 109 6.13 -9.02 4.90
C GLY A 109 5.22 -9.82 3.97
N MET A 110 5.51 -9.79 2.67
CA MET A 110 4.77 -10.51 1.63
C MET A 110 5.65 -10.81 0.42
N LEU A 111 5.23 -11.77 -0.40
CA LEU A 111 5.89 -12.15 -1.64
C LEU A 111 4.92 -12.00 -2.82
N ASP A 112 5.42 -11.46 -3.93
CA ASP A 112 4.74 -11.39 -5.22
C ASP A 112 5.41 -12.39 -6.18
N ILE A 113 4.70 -13.47 -6.52
CA ILE A 113 5.25 -14.60 -7.26
C ILE A 113 4.77 -14.54 -8.71
N GLY A 114 5.69 -14.26 -9.63
CA GLY A 114 5.41 -14.16 -11.06
C GLY A 114 5.94 -15.37 -11.85
N GLY A 115 5.06 -16.18 -12.43
CA GLY A 115 5.45 -17.30 -13.31
C GLY A 115 5.56 -16.95 -14.80
N GLU A 116 5.19 -15.72 -15.16
CA GLU A 116 5.18 -15.23 -16.54
C GLU A 116 5.92 -13.89 -16.61
N SER A 117 6.71 -13.72 -17.66
CA SER A 117 7.46 -12.49 -17.88
C SER A 117 6.60 -11.43 -18.56
N THR A 118 6.39 -10.28 -17.89
CA THR A 118 5.71 -9.11 -18.48
C THR A 118 6.67 -8.14 -19.16
N ARG A 119 7.92 -8.55 -19.39
CA ARG A 119 8.91 -7.72 -20.08
C ARG A 119 8.53 -7.55 -21.56
N PRO A 120 8.77 -6.38 -22.18
CA PRO A 120 8.58 -6.20 -23.62
C PRO A 120 9.37 -7.25 -24.42
N GLY A 121 8.70 -7.99 -25.29
CA GLY A 121 9.31 -9.05 -26.11
C GLY A 121 9.45 -10.42 -25.44
N ALA A 122 8.77 -10.66 -24.31
CA ALA A 122 8.56 -12.02 -23.82
C ALA A 122 7.77 -12.85 -24.85
N ALA A 123 8.20 -14.09 -25.08
CA ALA A 123 7.58 -15.07 -25.98
C ALA A 123 7.25 -16.35 -25.22
#